data_AF-A0A388K237-F1
#
_entry.id   AF-A0A388K237-F1
#
_cell.length_a   1.000
_cell.length_b   1.000
_cell.length_c   1.000
_cell.angle_alpha   90.00
_cell.angle_beta   90.00
_cell.angle_gamma   90.00
#
_symmetry.space_group_name_H-M   'P 1'
#
loop_
_entity.id
_entity.type
_entity.pdbx_description
1 polymer ?
#
loop_
_entity_poly.entity_id
_entity_poly.type
_entity_poly.pdbx_seq_one_letter_code
_entity_poly.pdbx_strand_id
1 'polypeptide(L)'
;MVTSPSGRRTWRREKFECDDFLHLKYTSRVMEPLSVRRLVNEVLSRVIGDDTASWLQRTRIGWTYNANISSKLCRPAEVFCEFDLSQWMDSDDPEQCPCRTRTYSDMRSNWSIELLRYEGCTHVITLDSSITDKPLLQGIINAGLNHIPLMALDVEEAIVELDRFLDNLFASVMELRELTESSKSFLRRIIVKKGRARMGKFKAAHKHAVAEPFEHPTFKRELDFITGRFLICLTDKAPNTPTFVCKNFIRKLAFQRLSGPEFACIGMPPSAVISWITLCSVGASSRTCCAPISHDSAEGAKGHLQVKGIPMGLACSPIWCGIYFFKYEFHAMMRLVDTGNAHLIPYFESTFRYIDDLGAINNAVISSFLRQSGDRDPNDPCWVYPDQFIEIKENTEVHEDGIGYVANFLSMTITVTSPIEGTYITSQFDKRTDLGFSPCRFMKFKSNRSIKQSLQIITTQVAQILMICSDPESAANEIAKIVPAMMENGFAAGACWRVGKKTLRNAHLYQPSSLSVHVIREALTNIYGIVD
;
A
#
# COMPACT_ATOMS: atom_id res chain seq x y z
N MET A 1 25.58 14.69 1.86
CA MET A 1 25.96 13.25 1.87
C MET A 1 26.79 13.00 3.11
N VAL A 2 26.64 11.87 3.81
CA VAL A 2 27.32 11.61 5.09
C VAL A 2 27.80 10.16 5.12
N THR A 3 29.06 9.95 5.51
CA THR A 3 29.62 8.61 5.75
C THR A 3 29.04 8.05 7.05
N SER A 4 28.39 6.89 6.96
CA SER A 4 27.89 6.16 8.13
C SER A 4 29.05 5.50 8.90
N PRO A 5 28.86 5.07 10.17
CA PRO A 5 29.91 4.38 10.93
C PRO A 5 30.47 3.12 10.26
N SER A 6 29.73 2.50 9.33
CA SER A 6 30.15 1.36 8.52
C SER A 6 30.91 1.76 7.23
N GLY A 7 31.36 3.02 7.10
CA GLY A 7 32.08 3.52 5.94
C GLY A 7 31.22 3.76 4.68
N ARG A 8 29.96 3.31 4.65
CA ARG A 8 29.07 3.56 3.50
C ARG A 8 28.66 5.04 3.43
N ARG A 9 28.82 5.64 2.25
CA ARG A 9 28.29 6.98 1.93
C ARG A 9 26.77 6.90 1.85
N THR A 10 26.08 7.59 2.76
CA THR A 10 24.62 7.63 2.84
C THR A 10 24.07 9.02 2.52
N TRP A 11 22.93 9.06 1.84
CA TRP A 11 22.20 10.30 1.61
C TRP A 11 21.38 10.65 2.86
N ARG A 12 22.01 11.32 3.83
CA ARG A 12 21.26 12.04 4.86
C ARG A 12 20.40 13.07 4.15
N ARG A 13 19.08 12.86 4.13
CA ARG A 13 18.11 13.87 3.70
C ARG A 13 18.39 15.13 4.51
N GLU A 14 18.66 16.23 3.82
CA GLU A 14 18.79 17.53 4.47
C GLU A 14 17.51 17.78 5.27
N LYS A 15 17.64 17.86 6.60
CA LYS A 15 16.52 18.19 7.47
C LYS A 15 16.22 19.66 7.24
N PHE A 16 15.36 19.93 6.26
CA PHE A 16 14.67 21.21 6.18
C PHE A 16 13.97 21.41 7.52
N GLU A 17 14.43 22.39 8.30
CA GLU A 17 13.77 22.78 9.53
C GLU A 17 12.37 23.25 9.17
N CYS A 18 11.41 22.46 9.60
CA CYS A 18 10.00 22.72 9.41
C CYS A 18 9.43 22.96 10.80
N ASP A 19 9.03 24.20 11.06
CA ASP A 19 8.57 24.60 12.39
C ASP A 19 7.18 24.04 12.65
N ASP A 20 6.31 24.08 11.63
CA ASP A 20 4.91 23.68 11.72
C ASP A 20 4.44 22.86 10.51
N PHE A 21 3.64 21.82 10.79
CA PHE A 21 2.86 21.09 9.79
C PHE A 21 1.38 21.42 9.94
N LEU A 22 0.88 22.31 9.09
CA LEU A 22 -0.53 22.73 9.08
C LEU A 22 -1.31 21.98 8.01
N HIS A 23 -2.44 21.40 8.39
CA HIS A 23 -3.31 20.65 7.49
C HIS A 23 -4.63 21.38 7.29
N LEU A 24 -5.09 21.43 6.03
CA LEU A 24 -6.42 21.88 5.64
C LEU A 24 -7.24 20.64 5.24
N LYS A 25 -8.47 20.47 5.75
CA LYS A 25 -9.33 19.37 5.31
C LYS A 25 -9.82 19.65 3.88
N TYR A 26 -9.70 18.66 3.00
CA TYR A 26 -10.25 18.72 1.65
C TYR A 26 -11.72 18.27 1.69
N THR A 27 -12.63 19.21 1.96
CA THR A 27 -14.06 18.91 2.12
C THR A 27 -14.68 18.42 0.82
N SER A 28 -14.53 19.18 -0.26
CA SER A 28 -15.01 18.82 -1.60
C SER A 28 -14.10 19.36 -2.71
N ARG A 29 -14.33 18.88 -3.94
CA ARG A 29 -13.57 19.31 -5.14
C ARG A 29 -13.62 20.80 -5.45
N VAL A 30 -14.48 21.60 -4.81
CA VAL A 30 -14.43 23.08 -4.96
C VAL A 30 -13.10 23.68 -4.48
N MET A 31 -12.32 22.93 -3.70
CA MET A 31 -11.02 23.33 -3.19
C MET A 31 -9.85 23.08 -4.17
N GLU A 32 -10.04 22.31 -5.26
CA GLU A 32 -9.01 22.10 -6.30
C GLU A 32 -8.33 23.38 -6.83
N PRO A 33 -9.03 24.51 -7.12
CA PRO A 33 -8.37 25.76 -7.57
C PRO A 33 -7.56 26.47 -6.47
N LEU A 34 -7.55 25.97 -5.23
CA LEU A 34 -6.79 26.57 -4.12
C LEU A 34 -5.37 26.01 -4.03
N SER A 35 -4.40 26.83 -4.47
CA SER A 35 -3.09 26.79 -3.85
C SER A 35 -3.09 27.72 -2.65
N VAL A 36 -3.35 27.18 -1.45
CA VAL A 36 -3.50 27.95 -0.20
C VAL A 36 -2.28 28.84 0.06
N ARG A 37 -1.07 28.27 0.01
CA ARG A 37 0.19 29.03 0.09
C ARG A 37 0.23 30.21 -0.89
N ARG A 38 -0.05 29.97 -2.18
CA ARG A 38 -0.02 31.03 -3.19
C ARG A 38 -1.08 32.08 -2.91
N LEU A 39 -2.27 31.68 -2.47
CA LEU A 39 -3.37 32.58 -2.12
C LEU A 39 -3.00 33.48 -0.93
N VAL A 40 -2.39 32.91 0.12
CA VAL A 40 -1.93 33.68 1.30
C VAL A 40 -0.80 34.61 0.91
N ASN A 41 0.27 34.13 0.26
CA ASN A 41 1.40 34.98 -0.18
C ASN A 41 0.95 36.12 -1.10
N GLU A 42 0.02 35.88 -2.04
CA GLU A 42 -0.55 36.90 -2.94
C GLU A 42 -1.43 37.94 -2.21
N VAL A 43 -1.84 37.68 -0.98
CA VAL A 43 -2.52 38.67 -0.12
C VAL A 43 -1.53 39.37 0.80
N LEU A 44 -0.60 38.62 1.42
CA LEU A 44 0.46 39.19 2.26
C LEU A 44 1.31 40.21 1.47
N SER A 45 1.79 39.85 0.28
CA SER A 45 2.63 40.76 -0.53
C SER A 45 1.90 42.03 -0.96
N ARG A 46 0.58 41.94 -1.17
CA ARG A 46 -0.27 43.07 -1.56
C ARG A 46 -0.70 43.98 -0.39
N VAL A 47 -0.73 43.46 0.83
CA VAL A 47 -1.27 44.16 2.00
C VAL A 47 -0.17 44.68 2.92
N ILE A 48 0.93 43.92 3.06
CA ILE A 48 2.06 44.23 3.95
C ILE A 48 3.26 44.68 3.11
N GLY A 49 3.61 43.92 2.07
CA GLY A 49 4.76 44.20 1.20
C GLY A 49 5.53 42.93 0.81
N ASP A 50 6.48 43.07 -0.11
CA ASP A 50 7.19 41.95 -0.72
C ASP A 50 8.10 41.16 0.26
N ASP A 51 8.49 41.78 1.39
CA ASP A 51 9.26 41.16 2.48
C ASP A 51 8.56 39.93 3.10
N THR A 52 7.25 39.76 2.85
CA THR A 52 6.45 38.61 3.31
C THR A 52 6.71 37.30 2.56
N ALA A 53 7.55 37.31 1.51
CA ALA A 53 7.78 36.14 0.67
C ALA A 53 8.33 34.91 1.43
N SER A 54 9.11 35.13 2.48
CA SER A 54 9.76 34.09 3.31
C SER A 54 8.89 33.56 4.45
N TRP A 55 7.84 34.28 4.88
CA TRP A 55 7.12 34.00 6.14
C TRP A 55 6.49 32.60 6.22
N LEU A 56 6.10 32.02 5.07
CA LEU A 56 5.59 30.64 5.02
C LEU A 56 6.64 29.60 4.64
N GLN A 57 7.91 29.96 4.47
CA GLN A 57 8.95 29.07 3.92
C GLN A 57 9.21 27.85 4.81
N ARG A 58 9.21 28.04 6.14
CA ARG A 58 9.42 26.99 7.14
C ARG A 58 8.14 26.20 7.47
N THR A 59 6.95 26.77 7.29
CA THR A 59 5.67 26.08 7.44
C THR A 59 5.45 25.05 6.32
N ARG A 60 4.98 23.83 6.63
CA ARG A 60 4.45 22.89 5.63
C ARG A 60 2.93 22.93 5.64
N ILE A 61 2.32 23.06 4.46
CA ILE A 61 0.86 23.09 4.29
C ILE A 61 0.45 21.81 3.56
N GLY A 62 -0.28 20.95 4.26
CA GLY A 62 -0.78 19.66 3.79
C GLY A 62 -2.30 19.63 3.59
N TRP A 63 -2.79 18.54 3.00
CA TRP A 63 -4.22 18.23 2.88
C TRP A 63 -4.55 17.01 3.73
N THR A 64 -5.61 17.09 4.52
CA THR A 64 -6.27 15.93 5.13
C THR A 64 -7.52 15.61 4.32
N TYR A 65 -7.69 14.36 3.88
CA TYR A 65 -8.86 13.97 3.10
C TYR A 65 -9.90 13.24 3.94
N ASN A 66 -11.13 13.16 3.44
CA ASN A 66 -12.14 12.27 3.99
C ASN A 66 -11.69 10.80 3.88
N ALA A 67 -12.30 9.94 4.70
CA ALA A 67 -12.01 8.52 4.67
C ALA A 67 -12.35 7.88 3.31
N ASN A 68 -11.55 6.90 2.91
CA ASN A 68 -11.77 6.09 1.72
C ASN A 68 -12.88 5.05 1.95
N ILE A 69 -13.32 4.37 0.88
CA ILE A 69 -14.37 3.35 1.01
C ILE A 69 -13.92 2.13 1.80
N SER A 70 -12.61 1.83 1.88
CA SER A 70 -12.11 0.72 2.69
C SER A 70 -12.46 0.89 4.17
N SER A 71 -12.48 2.11 4.72
CA SER A 71 -12.87 2.34 6.11
C SER A 71 -14.36 2.10 6.39
N LYS A 72 -15.19 1.94 5.34
CA LYS A 72 -16.64 1.69 5.44
C LYS A 72 -17.00 0.23 5.10
N LEU A 73 -16.25 -0.37 4.18
CA LEU A 73 -16.43 -1.74 3.67
C LEU A 73 -15.64 -2.79 4.45
N CYS A 74 -14.37 -2.52 4.76
CA CYS A 74 -13.47 -3.48 5.38
C CYS A 74 -13.63 -3.46 6.90
N ARG A 75 -14.54 -4.31 7.40
CA ARG A 75 -14.88 -4.44 8.82
C ARG A 75 -14.45 -5.80 9.40
N PRO A 76 -13.14 -6.14 9.47
CA PRO A 76 -12.69 -7.44 9.96
C PRO A 76 -13.01 -7.66 11.46
N ALA A 77 -13.13 -6.59 12.25
CA ALA A 77 -13.52 -6.68 13.66
C ALA A 77 -14.93 -7.30 13.83
N GLU A 78 -15.93 -6.85 13.07
CA GLU A 78 -17.27 -7.47 13.02
C GLU A 78 -17.27 -8.95 12.57
N VAL A 79 -16.21 -9.41 11.90
CA VAL A 79 -16.10 -10.79 11.42
C VAL A 79 -15.46 -11.69 12.48
N PHE A 80 -14.42 -11.21 13.18
CA PHE A 80 -13.56 -12.06 14.02
C PHE A 80 -13.53 -11.68 15.51
N CYS A 81 -13.88 -10.45 15.88
CA CYS A 81 -13.67 -9.90 17.23
C CYS A 81 -14.97 -9.46 17.93
N GLU A 82 -15.95 -8.95 17.17
CA GLU A 82 -17.15 -8.25 17.68
C GLU A 82 -18.45 -9.03 17.40
N PHE A 83 -18.40 -10.36 17.37
CA PHE A 83 -19.58 -11.22 17.11
C PHE A 83 -19.83 -12.19 18.26
N ASP A 84 -21.10 -12.48 18.51
CA ASP A 84 -21.50 -13.49 19.48
C ASP A 84 -21.16 -14.89 18.92
N LEU A 85 -20.15 -15.52 19.53
CA LEU A 85 -19.68 -16.85 19.15
C LEU A 85 -20.69 -17.94 19.50
N SER A 86 -21.33 -17.85 20.67
CA SER A 86 -22.30 -18.84 21.12
C SER A 86 -23.53 -18.82 20.22
N GLN A 87 -24.12 -17.64 20.01
CA GLN A 87 -25.24 -17.47 19.08
C GLN A 87 -24.89 -17.91 17.66
N TRP A 88 -23.67 -17.62 17.17
CA TRP A 88 -23.26 -18.06 15.84
C TRP A 88 -23.09 -19.58 15.77
N MET A 89 -22.47 -20.23 16.77
CA MET A 89 -22.34 -21.69 16.80
C MET A 89 -23.69 -22.42 16.90
N ASP A 90 -24.64 -21.87 17.64
CA ASP A 90 -25.98 -22.44 17.80
C ASP A 90 -26.87 -22.25 16.55
N SER A 91 -26.53 -21.31 15.65
CA SER A 91 -27.33 -20.96 14.47
C SER A 91 -26.64 -21.20 13.12
N ASP A 92 -25.38 -21.60 13.10
CA ASP A 92 -24.64 -21.86 11.87
C ASP A 92 -25.00 -23.23 11.28
N ASP A 93 -25.76 -23.19 10.18
CA ASP A 93 -26.02 -24.31 9.30
C ASP A 93 -25.29 -24.10 7.95
N PRO A 94 -24.35 -24.98 7.56
CA PRO A 94 -23.71 -24.96 6.24
C PRO A 94 -24.68 -24.89 5.05
N GLU A 95 -25.83 -25.57 5.13
CA GLU A 95 -26.83 -25.65 4.07
C GLU A 95 -27.65 -24.35 3.96
N GLN A 96 -27.93 -23.69 5.08
CA GLN A 96 -28.68 -22.44 5.15
C GLN A 96 -27.79 -21.18 5.12
N CYS A 97 -26.49 -21.33 4.89
CA CYS A 97 -25.54 -20.23 4.82
C CYS A 97 -26.03 -19.11 3.86
N PRO A 98 -26.14 -17.83 4.30
CA PRO A 98 -26.68 -16.73 3.49
C PRO A 98 -25.96 -16.44 2.16
N CYS A 99 -24.73 -16.95 1.96
CA CYS A 99 -24.03 -16.85 0.68
C CYS A 99 -24.45 -17.90 -0.36
N ARG A 100 -25.26 -18.90 0.02
CA ARG A 100 -25.74 -19.98 -0.87
C ARG A 100 -27.07 -19.68 -1.57
N THR A 101 -27.66 -18.50 -1.33
CA THR A 101 -28.84 -18.05 -2.06
C THR A 101 -28.57 -18.02 -3.57
N ARG A 102 -29.59 -18.32 -4.39
CA ARG A 102 -29.49 -18.37 -5.86
C ARG A 102 -28.79 -17.15 -6.48
N THR A 103 -28.93 -15.96 -5.90
CA THR A 103 -28.27 -14.71 -6.32
C THR A 103 -26.74 -14.83 -6.47
N TYR A 104 -26.09 -15.69 -5.67
CA TYR A 104 -24.64 -15.82 -5.64
C TYR A 104 -24.14 -17.16 -6.19
N SER A 105 -24.98 -17.91 -6.92
CA SER A 105 -24.66 -19.29 -7.36
C SER A 105 -23.31 -19.38 -8.07
N ASP A 106 -23.02 -18.36 -8.88
CA ASP A 106 -21.91 -18.30 -9.85
C ASP A 106 -20.65 -17.64 -9.25
N MET A 107 -20.76 -17.09 -8.03
CA MET A 107 -19.65 -16.49 -7.26
C MET A 107 -19.06 -17.45 -6.22
N ARG A 108 -19.59 -18.67 -6.14
CA ARG A 108 -19.12 -19.70 -5.22
C ARG A 108 -17.90 -20.41 -5.80
N SER A 109 -16.95 -20.75 -4.92
CA SER A 109 -15.64 -21.27 -5.32
C SER A 109 -15.38 -22.65 -4.72
N ASN A 110 -14.88 -23.58 -5.53
CA ASN A 110 -14.47 -24.92 -5.09
C ASN A 110 -13.32 -24.87 -4.07
N TRP A 111 -12.51 -23.80 -4.05
CA TRP A 111 -11.49 -23.55 -3.04
C TRP A 111 -12.03 -23.59 -1.61
N SER A 112 -13.31 -23.27 -1.39
CA SER A 112 -13.92 -23.41 -0.06
C SER A 112 -14.00 -24.86 0.42
N ILE A 113 -14.23 -25.83 -0.47
CA ILE A 113 -14.19 -27.27 -0.15
C ILE A 113 -12.75 -27.71 0.12
N GLU A 114 -11.78 -27.23 -0.66
CA GLU A 114 -10.37 -27.61 -0.47
C GLU A 114 -9.80 -27.12 0.88
N LEU A 115 -10.22 -25.92 1.31
CA LEU A 115 -9.84 -25.29 2.58
C LEU A 115 -10.64 -25.83 3.78
N LEU A 116 -11.93 -26.13 3.62
CA LEU A 116 -12.82 -26.71 4.62
C LEU A 116 -13.39 -28.07 4.17
N ARG A 117 -12.50 -29.06 4.05
CA ARG A 117 -12.81 -30.41 3.51
C ARG A 117 -14.00 -31.10 4.19
N TYR A 118 -14.22 -30.83 5.47
CA TYR A 118 -15.30 -31.43 6.26
C TYR A 118 -16.68 -30.80 6.02
N GLU A 119 -16.75 -29.58 5.46
CA GLU A 119 -18.03 -28.90 5.22
C GLU A 119 -18.67 -29.35 3.90
N GLY A 120 -17.88 -29.78 2.91
CA GLY A 120 -18.37 -30.35 1.63
C GLY A 120 -19.15 -29.38 0.73
N CYS A 121 -19.18 -28.09 1.07
CA CYS A 121 -20.07 -27.09 0.48
C CYS A 121 -19.31 -25.93 -0.16
N THR A 122 -19.84 -25.38 -1.25
CA THR A 122 -19.24 -24.21 -1.90
C THR A 122 -19.75 -22.89 -1.31
N HIS A 123 -18.82 -22.00 -0.97
CA HIS A 123 -19.09 -20.65 -0.46
C HIS A 123 -18.57 -19.57 -1.41
N VAL A 124 -19.10 -18.35 -1.26
CA VAL A 124 -18.66 -17.19 -2.04
C VAL A 124 -17.23 -16.79 -1.66
N ILE A 125 -16.35 -16.80 -2.67
CA ILE A 125 -14.99 -16.27 -2.64
C ILE A 125 -14.78 -15.62 -4.01
N THR A 126 -14.96 -14.30 -4.12
CA THR A 126 -14.98 -13.61 -5.42
C THR A 126 -14.33 -12.23 -5.38
N LEU A 127 -13.93 -11.74 -6.54
CA LEU A 127 -13.54 -10.35 -6.80
C LEU A 127 -14.66 -9.56 -7.51
N ASP A 128 -15.76 -10.22 -7.87
CA ASP A 128 -16.82 -9.60 -8.65
C ASP A 128 -17.69 -8.66 -7.80
N SER A 129 -17.63 -7.38 -8.18
CA SER A 129 -18.48 -6.30 -7.70
C SER A 129 -19.99 -6.53 -7.87
N SER A 130 -20.43 -7.45 -8.74
CA SER A 130 -21.86 -7.78 -8.94
C SER A 130 -22.50 -8.52 -7.74
N ILE A 131 -21.73 -8.73 -6.66
CA ILE A 131 -22.21 -9.09 -5.31
C ILE A 131 -23.35 -8.20 -4.77
N THR A 132 -23.58 -7.04 -5.39
CA THR A 132 -24.75 -6.18 -5.20
C THR A 132 -25.44 -5.89 -6.53
N ASP A 133 -26.76 -5.87 -6.52
CA ASP A 133 -27.61 -5.46 -7.65
C ASP A 133 -27.65 -3.93 -7.83
N LYS A 134 -27.07 -3.14 -6.92
CA LYS A 134 -27.11 -1.67 -6.96
C LYS A 134 -25.96 -1.11 -7.81
N PRO A 135 -26.20 -0.61 -9.04
CA PRO A 135 -25.13 -0.26 -9.97
C PRO A 135 -24.25 0.90 -9.47
N LEU A 136 -24.79 1.76 -8.60
CA LEU A 136 -24.05 2.86 -7.99
C LEU A 136 -23.03 2.38 -6.95
N LEU A 137 -23.41 1.42 -6.09
CA LEU A 137 -22.46 0.84 -5.13
C LEU A 137 -21.43 -0.03 -5.86
N GLN A 138 -21.87 -0.80 -6.86
CA GLN A 138 -20.97 -1.54 -7.77
C GLN A 138 -19.93 -0.61 -8.43
N GLY A 139 -20.37 0.53 -8.98
CA GLY A 139 -19.47 1.53 -9.59
C GLY A 139 -18.49 2.18 -8.61
N ILE A 140 -18.87 2.33 -7.35
CA ILE A 140 -18.01 2.82 -6.26
C ILE A 140 -17.00 1.74 -5.83
N ILE A 141 -17.43 0.49 -5.69
CA ILE A 141 -16.55 -0.67 -5.42
C ILE A 141 -15.50 -0.81 -6.53
N ASN A 142 -15.91 -0.67 -7.79
CA ASN A 142 -15.03 -0.69 -8.98
C ASN A 142 -14.13 0.55 -9.13
N ALA A 143 -14.28 1.57 -8.27
CA ALA A 143 -13.28 2.64 -8.15
C ALA A 143 -12.07 2.24 -7.28
N GLY A 144 -12.17 1.10 -6.58
CA GLY A 144 -11.16 0.52 -5.72
C GLY A 144 -11.21 1.05 -4.28
N LEU A 145 -10.69 0.26 -3.34
CA LEU A 145 -10.78 0.47 -1.89
C LEU A 145 -10.20 1.83 -1.40
N ASN A 146 -9.26 2.43 -2.15
CA ASN A 146 -8.71 3.75 -1.87
C ASN A 146 -9.54 4.93 -2.42
N HIS A 147 -10.62 4.68 -3.15
CA HIS A 147 -11.54 5.73 -3.60
C HIS A 147 -12.08 6.51 -2.39
N ILE A 148 -12.07 7.83 -2.49
CA ILE A 148 -12.60 8.73 -1.47
C ILE A 148 -13.93 9.25 -2.02
N PRO A 149 -15.07 9.00 -1.35
CA PRO A 149 -16.36 9.28 -1.96
C PRO A 149 -16.55 10.73 -2.38
N LEU A 150 -17.15 10.93 -3.55
CA LEU A 150 -17.36 12.27 -4.10
C LEU A 150 -18.35 13.06 -3.24
N MET A 151 -17.89 14.16 -2.64
CA MET A 151 -18.74 15.03 -1.81
C MET A 151 -19.48 16.06 -2.66
N ALA A 152 -20.57 16.60 -2.12
CA ALA A 152 -21.28 17.72 -2.73
C ALA A 152 -20.35 18.94 -2.89
N LEU A 153 -20.54 19.72 -3.95
CA LEU A 153 -19.76 20.94 -4.18
C LEU A 153 -20.23 22.08 -3.25
N ASP A 154 -19.96 21.93 -1.95
CA ASP A 154 -20.25 22.93 -0.94
C ASP A 154 -19.11 23.95 -0.81
N VAL A 155 -19.43 25.23 -1.07
CA VAL A 155 -18.50 26.36 -0.96
C VAL A 155 -18.50 26.94 0.44
N GLU A 156 -19.59 26.84 1.19
CA GLU A 156 -19.65 27.35 2.57
C GLU A 156 -18.86 26.43 3.50
N GLU A 157 -19.03 25.11 3.40
CA GLU A 157 -18.23 24.13 4.18
C GLU A 157 -16.73 24.32 3.90
N ALA A 158 -16.35 24.44 2.63
CA ALA A 158 -14.97 24.68 2.22
C ALA A 158 -14.41 26.03 2.71
N ILE A 159 -15.25 27.05 2.89
CA ILE A 159 -14.84 28.35 3.43
C ILE A 159 -14.72 28.30 4.96
N VAL A 160 -15.62 27.62 5.68
CA VAL A 160 -15.48 27.38 7.13
C VAL A 160 -14.18 26.65 7.44
N GLU A 161 -13.84 25.65 6.62
CA GLU A 161 -12.58 24.92 6.74
C GLU A 161 -11.34 25.77 6.41
N LEU A 162 -11.41 26.61 5.37
CA LEU A 162 -10.35 27.59 5.06
C LEU A 162 -10.18 28.60 6.20
N ASP A 163 -11.26 29.06 6.82
CA ASP A 163 -11.22 30.05 7.90
C ASP A 163 -10.55 29.47 9.16
N ARG A 164 -10.95 28.25 9.56
CA ARG A 164 -10.30 27.50 10.66
C ARG A 164 -8.81 27.25 10.41
N PHE A 165 -8.43 26.98 9.16
CA PHE A 165 -7.02 26.87 8.80
C PHE A 165 -6.27 28.20 8.96
N LEU A 166 -6.91 29.34 8.69
CA LEU A 166 -6.30 30.66 8.92
C LEU A 166 -6.14 30.98 10.40
N ASP A 167 -7.04 30.53 11.28
CA ASP A 167 -6.82 30.57 12.74
C ASP A 167 -5.52 29.85 13.12
N ASN A 168 -5.38 28.59 12.70
CA ASN A 168 -4.19 27.79 12.96
C ASN A 168 -2.93 28.42 12.35
N LEU A 169 -3.03 29.00 11.14
CA LEU A 169 -1.91 29.66 10.47
C LEU A 169 -1.43 30.92 11.21
N PHE A 170 -2.35 31.78 11.64
CA PHE A 170 -2.03 32.99 12.41
C PHE A 170 -1.59 32.67 13.85
N ALA A 171 -2.02 31.54 14.40
CA ALA A 171 -1.52 31.05 15.70
C ALA A 171 -0.11 30.48 15.59
N SER A 172 0.19 29.68 14.57
CA SER A 172 1.48 28.97 14.44
C SER A 172 2.62 29.87 13.95
N VAL A 173 2.45 30.55 12.82
CA VAL A 173 3.53 31.31 12.16
C VAL A 173 3.86 32.59 12.93
N MET A 174 5.12 32.73 13.35
CA MET A 174 5.59 33.82 14.22
C MET A 174 5.26 35.21 13.66
N GLU A 175 5.65 35.47 12.42
CA GLU A 175 5.46 36.76 11.74
C GLU A 175 3.98 37.11 11.55
N LEU A 176 3.11 36.10 11.45
CA LEU A 176 1.65 36.28 11.38
C LEU A 176 1.00 36.45 12.77
N ARG A 177 1.60 35.86 13.80
CA ARG A 177 1.15 35.97 15.20
C ARG A 177 1.33 37.39 15.74
N GLU A 178 2.42 38.05 15.37
CA GLU A 178 2.78 39.42 15.80
C GLU A 178 1.94 40.52 15.13
N LEU A 179 1.19 40.20 14.06
CA LEU A 179 0.28 41.15 13.43
C LEU A 179 -0.85 41.59 14.38
N THR A 180 -1.30 42.84 14.25
CA THR A 180 -2.47 43.32 14.99
C THR A 180 -3.73 42.55 14.58
N GLU A 181 -4.70 42.42 15.49
CA GLU A 181 -5.98 41.76 15.19
C GLU A 181 -6.76 42.45 14.06
N SER A 182 -6.62 43.77 13.92
CA SER A 182 -7.15 44.51 12.76
C SER A 182 -6.51 44.05 11.44
N SER A 183 -5.20 43.80 11.44
CA SER A 183 -4.45 43.32 10.26
C SER A 183 -4.80 41.87 9.94
N LYS A 184 -4.83 40.98 10.94
CA LYS A 184 -5.25 39.57 10.80
C LYS A 184 -6.68 39.47 10.24
N SER A 185 -7.61 40.24 10.79
CA SER A 185 -9.01 40.31 10.33
C SER A 185 -9.12 40.82 8.89
N PHE A 186 -8.36 41.86 8.53
CA PHE A 186 -8.31 42.40 7.17
C PHE A 186 -7.76 41.38 6.16
N LEU A 187 -6.64 40.71 6.50
CA LEU A 187 -6.04 39.63 5.71
C LEU A 187 -7.01 38.47 5.52
N ARG A 188 -7.60 37.95 6.62
CA ARG A 188 -8.61 36.88 6.60
C ARG A 188 -9.73 37.21 5.62
N ARG A 189 -10.33 38.40 5.75
CA ARG A 189 -11.43 38.85 4.89
C ARG A 189 -11.04 38.85 3.40
N ILE A 190 -9.82 39.25 3.05
CA ILE A 190 -9.35 39.24 1.65
C ILE A 190 -9.07 37.81 1.17
N ILE A 191 -8.38 36.99 1.97
CA ILE A 191 -8.06 35.59 1.65
C ILE A 191 -9.35 34.79 1.43
N VAL A 192 -10.30 34.86 2.37
CA VAL A 192 -11.61 34.20 2.30
C VAL A 192 -12.40 34.70 1.09
N LYS A 193 -12.46 36.02 0.83
CA LYS A 193 -13.15 36.57 -0.36
C LYS A 193 -12.55 36.06 -1.67
N LYS A 194 -11.22 36.04 -1.80
CA LYS A 194 -10.52 35.49 -2.98
C LYS A 194 -10.72 33.97 -3.11
N GLY A 195 -10.65 33.22 -2.01
CA GLY A 195 -10.88 31.78 -1.96
C GLY A 195 -12.30 31.44 -2.44
N ARG A 196 -13.31 32.09 -1.86
CA ARG A 196 -14.73 31.98 -2.22
C ARG A 196 -14.97 32.24 -3.70
N ALA A 197 -14.33 33.29 -4.27
CA ALA A 197 -14.44 33.60 -5.69
C ALA A 197 -13.81 32.51 -6.60
N ARG A 198 -12.70 31.88 -6.18
CA ARG A 198 -12.08 30.76 -6.91
C ARG A 198 -12.94 29.48 -6.83
N MET A 199 -13.41 29.13 -5.64
CA MET A 199 -14.30 27.98 -5.41
C MET A 199 -15.62 28.13 -6.17
N GLY A 200 -16.25 29.31 -6.12
CA GLY A 200 -17.53 29.59 -6.79
C GLY A 200 -17.44 29.46 -8.32
N LYS A 201 -16.37 29.99 -8.93
CA LYS A 201 -16.09 29.79 -10.36
C LYS A 201 -15.90 28.30 -10.70
N PHE A 202 -15.20 27.55 -9.86
CA PHE A 202 -15.04 26.11 -10.06
C PHE A 202 -16.38 25.36 -9.95
N LYS A 203 -17.20 25.66 -8.95
CA LYS A 203 -18.55 25.08 -8.78
C LYS A 203 -19.45 25.34 -9.99
N ALA A 204 -19.45 26.55 -10.53
CA ALA A 204 -20.21 26.89 -11.73
C ALA A 204 -19.79 26.05 -12.95
N ALA A 205 -18.47 25.87 -13.15
CA ALA A 205 -17.93 25.05 -14.24
C ALA A 205 -18.16 23.53 -14.06
N HIS A 206 -18.29 23.05 -12.82
CA HIS A 206 -18.40 21.63 -12.49
C HIS A 206 -19.75 21.24 -11.87
N LYS A 207 -20.81 22.00 -12.16
CA LYS A 207 -22.19 21.78 -11.63
C LYS A 207 -22.77 20.38 -11.85
N HIS A 208 -22.19 19.60 -12.75
CA HIS A 208 -22.57 18.22 -13.08
C HIS A 208 -21.91 17.16 -12.18
N ALA A 209 -21.03 17.54 -11.25
CA ALA A 209 -20.46 16.64 -10.26
C ALA A 209 -21.52 16.29 -9.19
N VAL A 210 -22.03 15.07 -9.23
CA VAL A 210 -23.02 14.54 -8.28
C VAL A 210 -22.30 13.89 -7.10
N ALA A 211 -22.77 14.15 -5.88
CA ALA A 211 -22.24 13.53 -4.68
C ALA A 211 -22.61 12.04 -4.60
N GLU A 212 -21.73 11.21 -4.06
CA GLU A 212 -22.00 9.80 -3.82
C GLU A 212 -22.83 9.64 -2.53
N PRO A 213 -23.94 8.89 -2.56
CA PRO A 213 -24.99 8.95 -1.53
C PRO A 213 -24.69 8.07 -0.32
N PHE A 214 -23.44 8.07 0.17
CA PHE A 214 -23.02 7.27 1.33
C PHE A 214 -23.82 7.56 2.61
N GLU A 215 -24.39 8.75 2.74
CA GLU A 215 -25.22 9.12 3.88
C GLU A 215 -26.71 8.78 3.70
N HIS A 216 -27.12 8.36 2.49
CA HIS A 216 -28.52 8.05 2.17
C HIS A 216 -28.97 6.72 2.80
N PRO A 217 -30.14 6.64 3.46
CA PRO A 217 -30.57 5.43 4.17
C PRO A 217 -30.61 4.16 3.32
N THR A 218 -31.06 4.23 2.07
CA THR A 218 -31.07 3.07 1.15
C THR A 218 -29.67 2.55 0.84
N PHE A 219 -28.68 3.44 0.73
CA PHE A 219 -27.29 3.06 0.46
C PHE A 219 -26.63 2.43 1.70
N LYS A 220 -26.95 2.95 2.90
CA LYS A 220 -26.52 2.36 4.17
C LYS A 220 -27.09 0.95 4.36
N ARG A 221 -28.39 0.75 4.11
CA ARG A 221 -29.03 -0.59 4.13
C ARG A 221 -28.37 -1.59 3.18
N GLU A 222 -28.01 -1.17 1.98
CA GLU A 222 -27.29 -2.02 1.02
C GLU A 222 -25.86 -2.33 1.52
N LEU A 223 -25.14 -1.33 2.01
CA LEU A 223 -23.82 -1.52 2.59
C LEU A 223 -23.85 -2.53 3.72
N ASP A 224 -24.77 -2.37 4.68
CA ASP A 224 -24.94 -3.27 5.83
C ASP A 224 -25.47 -4.66 5.41
N PHE A 225 -26.23 -4.77 4.32
CA PHE A 225 -26.64 -6.06 3.74
C PHE A 225 -25.45 -6.87 3.22
N ILE A 226 -24.49 -6.22 2.54
CA ILE A 226 -23.26 -6.85 2.03
C ILE A 226 -22.28 -7.09 3.17
N THR A 227 -21.93 -6.06 3.96
CA THR A 227 -20.97 -6.18 5.07
C THR A 227 -21.52 -7.04 6.20
N GLY A 228 -22.83 -7.34 6.24
CA GLY A 228 -23.43 -8.34 7.12
C GLY A 228 -23.13 -9.79 6.70
N ARG A 229 -22.99 -10.07 5.39
CA ARG A 229 -22.81 -11.42 4.82
C ARG A 229 -21.38 -11.76 4.45
N PHE A 230 -20.60 -10.75 4.06
CA PHE A 230 -19.27 -10.94 3.51
C PHE A 230 -18.22 -10.19 4.33
N LEU A 231 -17.07 -10.83 4.55
CA LEU A 231 -15.82 -10.15 4.81
C LEU A 231 -15.39 -9.49 3.50
N ILE A 232 -15.24 -8.16 3.52
CA ILE A 232 -14.64 -7.41 2.42
C ILE A 232 -13.21 -7.06 2.83
N CYS A 233 -12.21 -7.49 2.07
CA CYS A 233 -10.81 -7.25 2.37
C CYS A 233 -10.03 -6.80 1.12
N LEU A 234 -8.78 -6.39 1.34
CA LEU A 234 -7.84 -6.03 0.29
C LEU A 234 -7.32 -7.32 -0.36
N THR A 235 -7.32 -7.42 -1.69
CA THR A 235 -6.68 -8.55 -2.38
C THR A 235 -5.15 -8.49 -2.22
N ASP A 236 -4.49 -9.61 -1.90
CA ASP A 236 -3.02 -9.65 -1.87
C ASP A 236 -2.45 -9.30 -3.25
N LYS A 237 -1.28 -8.64 -3.27
CA LYS A 237 -0.60 -8.03 -4.43
C LYS A 237 -1.42 -6.95 -5.19
N ALA A 238 -2.73 -6.91 -5.03
CA ALA A 238 -3.64 -5.92 -5.61
C ALA A 238 -4.49 -5.20 -4.53
N PRO A 239 -3.88 -4.49 -3.56
CA PRO A 239 -4.56 -4.04 -2.33
C PRO A 239 -5.68 -3.00 -2.52
N ASN A 240 -5.80 -2.42 -3.72
CA ASN A 240 -6.91 -1.53 -4.06
C ASN A 240 -8.12 -2.27 -4.63
N THR A 241 -7.97 -3.55 -5.00
CA THR A 241 -9.06 -4.42 -5.43
C THR A 241 -9.74 -5.00 -4.17
N PRO A 242 -11.08 -4.99 -4.10
CA PRO A 242 -11.82 -5.65 -3.04
C PRO A 242 -11.98 -7.15 -3.32
N THR A 243 -11.75 -7.98 -2.30
CA THR A 243 -12.16 -9.38 -2.28
C THR A 243 -13.36 -9.56 -1.36
N PHE A 244 -14.34 -10.34 -1.79
CA PHE A 244 -15.55 -10.71 -1.05
C PHE A 244 -15.46 -12.18 -0.63
N VAL A 245 -15.54 -12.45 0.67
CA VAL A 245 -15.48 -13.80 1.24
C VAL A 245 -16.67 -14.00 2.17
N CYS A 246 -17.37 -15.13 2.07
CA CYS A 246 -18.44 -15.50 2.99
C CYS A 246 -17.99 -15.43 4.47
N LYS A 247 -18.76 -14.74 5.34
CA LYS A 247 -18.43 -14.63 6.77
C LYS A 247 -18.41 -15.98 7.50
N ASN A 248 -19.39 -16.84 7.27
CA ASN A 248 -19.46 -18.14 7.96
C ASN A 248 -18.29 -19.04 7.55
N PHE A 249 -17.98 -19.09 6.25
CA PHE A 249 -16.79 -19.77 5.73
C PHE A 249 -15.50 -19.29 6.39
N ILE A 250 -15.23 -17.97 6.39
CA ILE A 250 -13.95 -17.47 6.90
C ILE A 250 -13.84 -17.58 8.43
N ARG A 251 -14.97 -17.53 9.16
CA ARG A 251 -15.02 -17.85 10.60
C ARG A 251 -14.66 -19.31 10.86
N LYS A 252 -15.26 -20.26 10.14
CA LYS A 252 -14.92 -21.69 10.25
C LYS A 252 -13.46 -21.96 9.93
N LEU A 253 -12.94 -21.36 8.85
CA LEU A 253 -11.54 -21.49 8.48
C LEU A 253 -10.59 -20.92 9.53
N ALA A 254 -10.96 -19.80 10.17
CA ALA A 254 -10.23 -19.27 11.31
C ALA A 254 -10.26 -20.24 12.50
N PHE A 255 -11.42 -20.79 12.89
CA PHE A 255 -11.52 -21.74 14.01
C PHE A 255 -10.77 -23.05 13.75
N GLN A 256 -10.85 -23.61 12.54
CA GLN A 256 -10.04 -24.76 12.14
C GLN A 256 -8.54 -24.47 12.27
N ARG A 257 -8.09 -23.26 11.89
CA ARG A 257 -6.69 -22.85 12.03
C ARG A 257 -6.27 -22.63 13.49
N LEU A 258 -7.12 -21.99 14.31
CA LEU A 258 -6.88 -21.81 15.75
C LEU A 258 -6.82 -23.14 16.52
N SER A 259 -7.45 -24.18 16.00
CA SER A 259 -7.39 -25.55 16.51
C SER A 259 -6.16 -26.34 16.02
N GLY A 260 -5.35 -25.74 15.13
CA GLY A 260 -4.17 -26.35 14.54
C GLY A 260 -2.90 -26.20 15.41
N PRO A 261 -1.84 -26.98 15.13
CA PRO A 261 -0.60 -27.04 15.91
C PRO A 261 0.29 -25.78 15.82
N GLU A 262 -0.17 -24.75 15.11
CA GLU A 262 0.44 -23.40 15.07
C GLU A 262 0.03 -22.55 16.28
N PHE A 263 -1.09 -22.88 16.91
CA PHE A 263 -1.70 -22.10 18.00
C PHE A 263 -1.74 -22.92 19.29
N ALA A 264 -1.57 -22.23 20.42
CA ALA A 264 -1.82 -22.77 21.75
C ALA A 264 -2.99 -22.02 22.39
N CYS A 265 -3.87 -22.79 23.02
CA CYS A 265 -4.94 -22.26 23.86
C CYS A 265 -4.33 -21.71 25.16
N ILE A 266 -4.40 -20.38 25.33
CA ILE A 266 -4.08 -19.74 26.60
C ILE A 266 -5.29 -19.92 27.52
N GLY A 267 -5.12 -20.62 28.65
CA GLY A 267 -6.14 -20.76 29.70
C GLY A 267 -6.45 -19.47 30.48
N MET A 268 -6.08 -18.31 29.96
CA MET A 268 -6.36 -16.99 30.55
C MET A 268 -7.46 -16.29 29.75
N PRO A 269 -8.35 -15.51 30.40
CA PRO A 269 -9.33 -14.70 29.70
C PRO A 269 -8.64 -13.60 28.86
N PRO A 270 -9.24 -13.17 27.73
CA PRO A 270 -8.66 -12.15 26.85
C PRO A 270 -8.28 -10.85 27.57
N SER A 271 -9.05 -10.43 28.57
CA SER A 271 -8.76 -9.26 29.40
C SER A 271 -7.42 -9.37 30.14
N ALA A 272 -7.11 -10.53 30.72
CA ALA A 272 -5.82 -10.77 31.38
C ALA A 272 -4.64 -10.78 30.38
N VAL A 273 -4.85 -11.33 29.18
CA VAL A 273 -3.85 -11.30 28.10
C VAL A 273 -3.58 -9.85 27.65
N ILE A 274 -4.63 -9.05 27.43
CA ILE A 274 -4.52 -7.63 27.07
C ILE A 274 -3.81 -6.84 28.17
N SER A 275 -4.17 -7.05 29.44
CA SER A 275 -3.50 -6.40 30.57
C SER A 275 -2.02 -6.76 30.64
N TRP A 276 -1.66 -8.04 30.47
CA TRP A 276 -0.27 -8.50 30.47
C TRP A 276 0.53 -7.87 29.32
N ILE A 277 -0.01 -7.85 28.10
CA ILE A 277 0.64 -7.21 26.94
C ILE A 277 0.78 -5.71 27.15
N THR A 278 -0.23 -5.04 27.70
CA THR A 278 -0.21 -3.60 27.97
C THR A 278 0.86 -3.26 29.02
N LEU A 279 1.02 -4.10 30.06
CA LEU A 279 2.09 -3.97 31.06
C LEU A 279 3.48 -4.13 30.44
N CYS A 280 3.65 -5.09 29.53
CA CYS A 280 4.90 -5.28 28.76
C CYS A 280 5.14 -4.19 27.69
N SER A 281 4.11 -3.43 27.31
CA SER A 281 4.18 -2.41 26.25
C SER A 281 4.41 -0.98 26.76
N VAL A 282 4.69 -0.80 28.06
CA VAL A 282 5.02 0.50 28.67
C VAL A 282 6.38 1.00 28.16
N GLY A 283 6.34 1.58 26.95
CA GLY A 283 7.50 2.02 26.18
C GLY A 283 7.21 2.29 24.71
N ALA A 284 6.15 1.72 24.12
CA ALA A 284 5.81 1.92 22.71
C ALA A 284 4.31 2.14 22.48
N SER A 285 3.95 3.32 21.96
CA SER A 285 2.60 3.62 21.48
C SER A 285 2.30 2.92 20.14
N SER A 286 2.00 1.63 20.20
CA SER A 286 1.46 0.88 19.05
C SER A 286 0.33 -0.04 19.49
N ARG A 287 -0.82 0.05 18.83
CA ARG A 287 -1.93 -0.91 19.01
C ARG A 287 -1.45 -2.28 18.54
N THR A 288 -1.14 -3.18 19.48
CA THR A 288 -0.69 -4.54 19.19
C THR A 288 -1.82 -5.39 18.62
N CYS A 289 -1.57 -6.02 17.48
CA CYS A 289 -2.44 -7.04 16.90
C CYS A 289 -2.36 -8.35 17.69
N CYS A 290 -2.98 -8.38 18.87
CA CYS A 290 -3.65 -9.60 19.31
C CYS A 290 -5.10 -9.54 18.85
N ALA A 291 -5.68 -10.69 18.53
CA ALA A 291 -7.11 -10.82 18.26
C ALA A 291 -7.80 -11.34 19.53
N PRO A 292 -8.24 -10.46 20.45
CA PRO A 292 -9.22 -10.87 21.45
C PRO A 292 -10.55 -11.12 20.74
N ILE A 293 -11.05 -12.35 20.84
CA ILE A 293 -12.47 -12.63 20.65
C ILE A 293 -13.15 -12.25 21.98
N SER A 294 -14.16 -11.37 21.93
CA SER A 294 -14.84 -10.73 23.07
C SER A 294 -16.30 -10.41 22.67
N HIS A 295 -17.37 -10.43 23.47
CA HIS A 295 -17.73 -10.74 24.87
C HIS A 295 -19.28 -10.96 24.86
N ASP A 296 -19.99 -11.56 25.83
CA ASP A 296 -19.62 -12.01 27.18
C ASP A 296 -20.52 -13.17 27.68
N SER A 297 -19.94 -14.20 28.32
CA SER A 297 -20.64 -15.16 29.19
C SER A 297 -19.62 -15.94 30.03
N ALA A 298 -20.02 -16.38 31.23
CA ALA A 298 -19.09 -16.64 32.35
C ALA A 298 -18.17 -17.87 32.23
N GLU A 299 -18.32 -18.70 31.19
CA GLU A 299 -17.48 -19.88 30.93
C GLU A 299 -17.25 -20.06 29.42
N GLY A 300 -16.03 -19.83 28.91
CA GLY A 300 -15.66 -20.38 27.59
C GLY A 300 -14.67 -19.59 26.72
N ALA A 301 -14.53 -18.26 26.89
CA ALA A 301 -13.67 -17.45 26.03
C ALA A 301 -12.16 -17.67 26.29
N LYS A 302 -11.57 -18.72 25.71
CA LYS A 302 -10.14 -19.01 25.79
C LYS A 302 -9.37 -18.26 24.70
N GLY A 303 -8.38 -17.45 25.09
CA GLY A 303 -7.48 -16.80 24.14
C GLY A 303 -6.64 -17.84 23.39
N HIS A 304 -6.32 -17.59 22.13
CA HIS A 304 -5.39 -18.41 21.34
C HIS A 304 -4.18 -17.57 20.96
N LEU A 305 -2.97 -18.14 21.12
CA LEU A 305 -1.71 -17.51 20.76
C LEU A 305 -1.01 -18.33 19.69
N GLN A 306 -0.54 -17.67 18.63
CA GLN A 306 0.36 -18.28 17.67
C GLN A 306 1.68 -18.62 18.37
N VAL A 307 2.00 -19.91 18.50
CA VAL A 307 3.23 -20.42 19.12
C VAL A 307 4.27 -20.85 18.08
N LYS A 308 3.88 -20.95 16.80
CA LYS A 308 4.80 -21.16 15.67
C LYS A 308 4.72 -20.01 14.68
N GLY A 309 5.84 -19.33 14.48
CA GLY A 309 5.97 -18.15 13.62
C GLY A 309 5.91 -16.82 14.39
N ILE A 310 6.25 -15.74 13.70
CA ILE A 310 6.25 -14.37 14.24
C ILE A 310 4.93 -13.69 13.81
N PRO A 311 4.10 -13.16 14.73
CA PRO A 311 2.85 -12.50 14.37
C PRO A 311 3.07 -11.34 13.38
N MET A 312 2.32 -11.32 12.29
CA MET A 312 2.36 -10.22 11.32
C MET A 312 1.73 -8.95 11.91
N GLY A 313 2.19 -7.79 11.45
CA GLY A 313 1.61 -6.48 11.82
C GLY A 313 2.22 -5.78 13.04
N LEU A 314 3.06 -6.44 13.84
CA LEU A 314 3.86 -5.75 14.86
C LEU A 314 5.04 -5.01 14.20
N ALA A 315 5.32 -3.79 14.66
CA ALA A 315 6.40 -2.96 14.10
C ALA A 315 7.80 -3.60 14.24
N CYS A 316 7.99 -4.51 15.20
CA CYS A 316 9.23 -5.24 15.42
C CYS A 316 9.32 -6.57 14.66
N SER A 317 8.23 -7.11 14.10
CA SER A 317 8.23 -8.42 13.43
C SER A 317 9.24 -8.54 12.28
N PRO A 318 9.43 -7.52 11.41
CA PRO A 318 10.50 -7.53 10.40
C PRO A 318 11.91 -7.67 10.99
N ILE A 319 12.16 -7.07 12.16
CA ILE A 319 13.47 -7.11 12.83
C ILE A 319 13.70 -8.50 13.42
N TRP A 320 12.71 -9.05 14.12
CA TRP A 320 12.77 -10.41 14.65
C TRP A 320 12.94 -11.46 13.56
N CYS A 321 12.24 -11.32 12.43
CA CYS A 321 12.38 -12.20 11.27
C CYS A 321 13.79 -12.07 10.66
N GLY A 322 14.30 -10.83 10.54
CA GLY A 322 15.67 -10.55 10.12
C GLY A 322 16.73 -11.24 11.00
N ILE A 323 16.58 -11.19 12.32
CA ILE A 323 17.47 -11.87 13.30
C ILE A 323 17.34 -13.39 13.22
N TYR A 324 16.12 -13.91 13.05
CA TYR A 324 15.85 -15.34 12.95
C TYR A 324 16.56 -15.97 11.74
N PHE A 325 16.45 -15.34 10.56
CA PHE A 325 17.20 -15.77 9.38
C PHE A 325 18.71 -15.53 9.53
N PHE A 326 19.14 -14.39 10.08
CA PHE A 326 20.56 -14.08 10.30
C PHE A 326 21.28 -15.17 11.11
N LYS A 327 20.61 -15.78 12.09
CA LYS A 327 21.15 -16.94 12.82
C LYS A 327 21.59 -18.06 11.88
N TYR A 328 20.73 -18.44 10.93
CA TYR A 328 21.02 -19.52 9.98
C TYR A 328 22.08 -19.11 8.94
N GLU A 329 21.98 -17.90 8.41
CA GLU A 329 22.94 -17.30 7.47
C GLU A 329 24.36 -17.26 8.09
N PHE A 330 24.47 -16.75 9.33
CA PHE A 330 25.73 -16.68 10.07
C PHE A 330 26.30 -18.06 10.38
N HIS A 331 25.49 -19.00 10.88
CA HIS A 331 25.97 -20.36 11.15
C HIS A 331 26.38 -21.11 9.88
N ALA A 332 25.77 -20.82 8.72
CA ALA A 332 26.24 -21.36 7.44
C ALA A 332 27.64 -20.85 7.08
N MET A 333 27.87 -19.53 7.20
CA MET A 333 29.20 -18.96 6.95
C MET A 333 30.26 -19.51 7.93
N MET A 334 29.92 -19.66 9.21
CA MET A 334 30.83 -20.26 10.20
C MET A 334 31.13 -21.74 9.89
N ARG A 335 30.12 -22.55 9.53
CA ARG A 335 30.36 -23.94 9.06
C ARG A 335 31.33 -24.01 7.89
N LEU A 336 31.25 -23.07 6.94
CA LEU A 336 32.20 -23.03 5.83
C LEU A 336 33.63 -22.74 6.30
N VAL A 337 33.83 -21.86 7.28
CA VAL A 337 35.16 -21.65 7.90
C VAL A 337 35.63 -22.93 8.59
N ASP A 338 34.81 -23.48 9.49
CA ASP A 338 35.19 -24.60 10.37
C ASP A 338 35.46 -25.90 9.60
N THR A 339 34.85 -26.08 8.43
CA THR A 339 35.04 -27.26 7.56
C THR A 339 36.09 -27.06 6.45
N GLY A 340 36.82 -25.95 6.44
CA GLY A 340 37.84 -25.66 5.42
C GLY A 340 37.31 -25.14 4.07
N ASN A 341 35.99 -24.91 3.98
CA ASN A 341 35.29 -24.41 2.79
C ASN A 341 35.18 -22.87 2.74
N ALA A 342 36.05 -22.15 3.46
CA ALA A 342 36.06 -20.68 3.53
C ALA A 342 36.19 -20.00 2.15
N HIS A 343 36.75 -20.70 1.16
CA HIS A 343 36.85 -20.25 -0.23
C HIS A 343 35.49 -20.07 -0.93
N LEU A 344 34.40 -20.62 -0.38
CA LEU A 344 33.03 -20.43 -0.88
C LEU A 344 32.35 -19.16 -0.35
N ILE A 345 32.86 -18.56 0.73
CA ILE A 345 32.24 -17.38 1.37
C ILE A 345 32.16 -16.17 0.42
N PRO A 346 33.18 -15.84 -0.42
CA PRO A 346 33.10 -14.72 -1.36
C PRO A 346 31.93 -14.78 -2.36
N TYR A 347 31.44 -15.98 -2.72
CA TYR A 347 30.29 -16.12 -3.62
C TYR A 347 28.99 -15.52 -3.04
N PHE A 348 28.92 -15.31 -1.72
CA PHE A 348 27.79 -14.69 -1.04
C PHE A 348 27.85 -13.16 -0.98
N GLU A 349 28.92 -12.51 -1.47
CA GLU A 349 29.06 -11.04 -1.43
C GLU A 349 27.89 -10.30 -2.12
N SER A 350 27.38 -10.86 -3.22
CA SER A 350 26.24 -10.34 -3.98
C SER A 350 24.93 -11.11 -3.71
N THR A 351 24.80 -11.70 -2.52
CA THR A 351 23.56 -12.31 -2.03
C THR A 351 22.81 -11.34 -1.10
N PHE A 352 21.56 -11.03 -1.46
CA PHE A 352 20.70 -10.08 -0.78
C PHE A 352 19.38 -10.75 -0.37
N ARG A 353 19.08 -10.74 0.93
CA ARG A 353 17.81 -11.21 1.46
C ARG A 353 16.91 -10.05 1.89
N TYR A 354 15.71 -10.01 1.33
CA TYR A 354 14.54 -9.33 1.91
C TYR A 354 13.74 -10.33 2.76
N ILE A 355 12.75 -9.89 3.53
CA ILE A 355 12.08 -10.76 4.54
C ILE A 355 11.64 -12.11 3.95
N ASP A 356 11.00 -12.08 2.78
CA ASP A 356 10.44 -13.26 2.09
C ASP A 356 11.01 -13.47 0.67
N ASP A 357 11.95 -12.64 0.21
CA ASP A 357 12.58 -12.74 -1.13
C ASP A 357 14.12 -12.88 -0.96
N LEU A 358 14.74 -13.88 -1.59
CA LEU A 358 16.20 -14.07 -1.63
C LEU A 358 16.69 -13.86 -3.08
N GLY A 359 17.71 -13.04 -3.27
CA GLY A 359 18.38 -12.86 -4.57
C GLY A 359 19.87 -13.09 -4.44
N ALA A 360 20.46 -13.86 -5.36
CA ALA A 360 21.89 -14.10 -5.41
C ALA A 360 22.41 -13.88 -6.83
N ILE A 361 23.28 -12.88 -7.01
CA ILE A 361 23.89 -12.54 -8.30
C ILE A 361 25.34 -13.04 -8.29
N ASN A 362 25.82 -13.58 -9.41
CA ASN A 362 27.17 -14.15 -9.57
C ASN A 362 27.51 -15.30 -8.60
N ASN A 363 26.50 -15.97 -8.03
CA ASN A 363 26.67 -17.09 -7.10
C ASN A 363 26.26 -18.42 -7.75
N ALA A 364 27.19 -19.03 -8.49
CA ALA A 364 26.95 -20.31 -9.17
C ALA A 364 26.74 -21.51 -8.22
N VAL A 365 27.03 -21.38 -6.92
CA VAL A 365 26.92 -22.47 -5.94
C VAL A 365 25.64 -22.40 -5.10
N ILE A 366 24.86 -21.32 -5.19
CA ILE A 366 23.71 -21.05 -4.30
C ILE A 366 22.68 -22.19 -4.27
N SER A 367 22.41 -22.83 -5.41
CA SER A 367 21.42 -23.90 -5.52
C SER A 367 21.73 -25.09 -4.60
N SER A 368 23.02 -25.45 -4.45
CA SER A 368 23.48 -26.49 -3.50
C SER A 368 23.13 -26.14 -2.06
N PHE A 369 23.32 -24.86 -1.67
CA PHE A 369 23.02 -24.34 -0.34
C PHE A 369 21.51 -24.31 0.00
N LEU A 370 20.65 -24.42 -1.01
CA LEU A 370 19.19 -24.33 -0.88
C LEU A 370 18.45 -25.65 -1.11
N ARG A 371 19.17 -26.77 -1.37
CA ARG A 371 18.57 -28.12 -1.49
C ARG A 371 17.78 -28.53 -0.24
N GLN A 372 16.93 -29.55 -0.38
CA GLN A 372 16.20 -30.14 0.75
C GLN A 372 17.08 -31.17 1.48
N SER A 373 16.76 -31.47 2.74
CA SER A 373 17.56 -32.37 3.59
C SER A 373 17.58 -33.83 3.12
N GLY A 374 16.54 -34.26 2.39
CA GLY A 374 16.46 -35.60 1.79
C GLY A 374 17.53 -35.90 0.73
N ASP A 375 18.11 -34.86 0.12
CA ASP A 375 19.09 -34.98 -0.97
C ASP A 375 20.55 -34.78 -0.49
N ARG A 376 20.80 -34.74 0.82
CA ARG A 376 22.09 -34.37 1.43
C ARG A 376 22.81 -35.51 2.14
N ASP A 377 24.13 -35.47 2.11
CA ASP A 377 24.98 -36.19 3.06
C ASP A 377 24.79 -35.59 4.46
N PRO A 378 24.71 -36.38 5.55
CA PRO A 378 24.64 -35.87 6.92
C PRO A 378 25.79 -34.92 7.32
N ASN A 379 26.92 -34.97 6.61
CA ASN A 379 28.10 -34.13 6.82
C ASN A 379 28.21 -32.97 5.81
N ASP A 380 27.21 -32.76 4.95
CA ASP A 380 27.20 -31.66 3.97
C ASP A 380 27.26 -30.30 4.69
N PRO A 381 28.33 -29.49 4.50
CA PRO A 381 28.40 -28.15 5.07
C PRO A 381 27.55 -27.14 4.28
N CYS A 382 27.17 -27.48 3.04
CA CYS A 382 26.53 -26.59 2.07
C CYS A 382 25.01 -26.57 2.23
N TRP A 383 24.56 -26.02 3.36
CA TRP A 383 23.17 -25.65 3.59
C TRP A 383 23.07 -24.35 4.36
N VAL A 384 21.97 -23.61 4.18
CA VAL A 384 21.67 -22.42 4.99
C VAL A 384 20.49 -22.66 5.91
N TYR A 385 19.32 -22.97 5.35
CA TYR A 385 18.05 -23.00 6.09
C TYR A 385 17.55 -24.43 6.34
N PRO A 386 16.93 -24.70 7.52
CA PRO A 386 16.20 -25.93 7.76
C PRO A 386 14.87 -25.95 7.01
N ASP A 387 14.74 -26.88 6.07
CA ASP A 387 13.52 -27.17 5.29
C ASP A 387 12.29 -27.51 6.14
N GLN A 388 12.49 -28.06 7.34
CA GLN A 388 11.45 -28.29 8.35
C GLN A 388 10.67 -27.03 8.77
N PHE A 389 11.26 -25.84 8.59
CA PHE A 389 10.70 -24.56 9.04
C PHE A 389 10.68 -23.47 7.95
N ILE A 390 11.54 -23.58 6.95
CA ILE A 390 11.77 -22.56 5.92
C ILE A 390 11.73 -23.24 4.56
N GLU A 391 10.64 -23.01 3.83
CA GLU A 391 10.51 -23.38 2.42
C GLU A 391 11.08 -22.24 1.56
N ILE A 392 11.95 -22.57 0.59
CA ILE A 392 12.37 -21.64 -0.46
C ILE A 392 11.88 -22.18 -1.80
N LYS A 393 11.20 -21.32 -2.55
CA LYS A 393 10.69 -21.63 -3.90
C LYS A 393 11.57 -20.94 -4.90
N GLU A 394 12.21 -21.73 -5.74
CA GLU A 394 12.97 -21.20 -6.87
C GLU A 394 12.01 -20.48 -7.83
N ASN A 395 12.39 -19.27 -8.23
CA ASN A 395 11.67 -18.45 -9.20
C ASN A 395 12.57 -17.94 -10.34
N THR A 396 13.79 -18.47 -10.40
CA THR A 396 14.78 -18.28 -11.47
C THR A 396 14.54 -19.30 -12.58
N GLU A 397 14.48 -18.84 -13.82
CA GLU A 397 14.59 -19.71 -14.99
C GLU A 397 16.07 -20.09 -15.17
N VAL A 398 16.35 -21.40 -15.23
CA VAL A 398 17.70 -21.97 -15.33
C VAL A 398 17.88 -22.72 -16.66
N HIS A 399 19.07 -22.63 -17.24
CA HIS A 399 19.48 -23.45 -18.38
C HIS A 399 19.77 -24.91 -17.95
N GLU A 400 19.95 -25.80 -18.93
CA GLU A 400 20.26 -27.23 -18.69
C GLU A 400 21.55 -27.46 -17.88
N ASP A 401 22.47 -26.50 -17.88
CA ASP A 401 23.71 -26.48 -17.09
C ASP A 401 23.52 -25.98 -15.64
N GLY A 402 22.30 -25.59 -15.26
CA GLY A 402 21.95 -25.06 -13.95
C GLY A 402 22.23 -23.56 -13.76
N ILE A 403 22.62 -22.82 -14.80
CA ILE A 403 22.86 -21.38 -14.73
C ILE A 403 21.52 -20.62 -14.87
N GLY A 404 21.22 -19.76 -13.89
CA GLY A 404 20.06 -18.86 -13.95
C GLY A 404 20.22 -17.76 -15.00
N TYR A 405 19.25 -17.64 -15.91
CA TYR A 405 19.28 -16.67 -17.02
C TYR A 405 18.15 -15.62 -16.95
N VAL A 406 17.02 -15.92 -16.31
CA VAL A 406 15.98 -14.93 -15.95
C VAL A 406 15.60 -15.08 -14.49
N ALA A 407 15.63 -14.00 -13.71
CA ALA A 407 15.23 -14.01 -12.30
C ALA A 407 14.36 -12.80 -11.95
N ASN A 408 13.38 -13.00 -11.05
CA ASN A 408 12.48 -11.94 -10.59
C ASN A 408 12.73 -11.60 -9.12
N PHE A 409 13.26 -10.40 -8.85
CA PHE A 409 13.53 -9.92 -7.50
C PHE A 409 12.76 -8.62 -7.21
N LEU A 410 11.89 -8.65 -6.20
CA LEU A 410 11.00 -7.55 -5.79
C LEU A 410 10.08 -7.03 -6.94
N SER A 411 10.54 -6.04 -7.70
CA SER A 411 9.83 -5.39 -8.83
C SER A 411 10.72 -5.24 -10.07
N MET A 412 11.77 -6.06 -10.15
CA MET A 412 12.75 -6.08 -11.23
C MET A 412 12.88 -7.49 -11.77
N THR A 413 12.82 -7.63 -13.09
CA THR A 413 13.31 -8.81 -13.80
C THR A 413 14.75 -8.55 -14.18
N ILE A 414 15.63 -9.53 -13.95
CA ILE A 414 17.01 -9.55 -14.41
C ILE A 414 17.11 -10.61 -15.50
N THR A 415 17.65 -10.26 -16.66
CA THR A 415 17.84 -11.19 -17.79
C THR A 415 19.30 -11.15 -18.22
N VAL A 416 20.00 -12.28 -18.14
CA VAL A 416 21.38 -12.43 -18.61
C VAL A 416 21.37 -12.40 -20.15
N THR A 417 22.10 -11.47 -20.74
CA THR A 417 22.21 -11.30 -22.21
C THR A 417 23.41 -12.00 -22.80
N SER A 418 24.50 -12.14 -22.03
CA SER A 418 25.65 -12.96 -22.39
C SER A 418 26.34 -13.47 -21.12
N PRO A 419 26.24 -14.78 -20.80
CA PRO A 419 26.95 -15.38 -19.68
C PRO A 419 28.48 -15.26 -19.82
N ILE A 420 29.00 -15.27 -21.06
CA ILE A 420 30.43 -15.21 -21.37
C ILE A 420 31.00 -13.81 -21.09
N GLU A 421 30.24 -12.76 -21.44
CA GLU A 421 30.65 -11.37 -21.22
C GLU A 421 30.24 -10.83 -19.84
N GLY A 422 29.45 -11.61 -19.08
CA GLY A 422 28.85 -11.17 -17.81
C GLY A 422 27.82 -10.05 -17.97
N THR A 423 27.19 -9.92 -19.15
CA THR A 423 26.22 -8.85 -19.41
C THR A 423 24.79 -9.30 -19.09
N TYR A 424 24.02 -8.37 -18.54
CA TYR A 424 22.61 -8.55 -18.22
C TYR A 424 21.84 -7.24 -18.45
N ILE A 425 20.53 -7.37 -18.65
CA ILE A 425 19.59 -6.26 -18.66
C ILE A 425 18.61 -6.39 -17.48
N THR A 426 18.01 -5.26 -17.11
CA THR A 426 16.98 -5.19 -16.08
C THR A 426 15.74 -4.48 -16.64
N SER A 427 14.56 -4.97 -16.24
CA SER A 427 13.26 -4.44 -16.66
C SER A 427 12.25 -4.46 -15.50
N GLN A 428 11.12 -3.77 -15.66
CA GLN A 428 10.12 -3.69 -14.60
C GLN A 428 9.32 -4.99 -14.49
N PHE A 429 9.38 -5.63 -13.33
CA PHE A 429 8.49 -6.74 -12.99
C PHE A 429 7.26 -6.24 -12.24
N ASP A 430 6.07 -6.59 -12.73
CA ASP A 430 4.80 -6.29 -12.08
C ASP A 430 4.05 -7.59 -11.78
N LYS A 431 4.19 -8.11 -10.54
CA LYS A 431 3.47 -9.30 -10.00
C LYS A 431 1.93 -9.26 -10.19
N ARG A 432 1.36 -8.15 -10.67
CA ARG A 432 -0.08 -7.96 -10.98
C ARG A 432 -0.45 -8.24 -12.44
N THR A 433 0.47 -8.62 -13.33
CA THR A 433 0.14 -9.10 -14.68
C THR A 433 -0.47 -10.50 -14.64
N ASP A 434 0.03 -11.33 -13.72
CA ASP A 434 -0.20 -12.79 -13.76
C ASP A 434 -1.36 -13.23 -12.85
N LEU A 435 -2.11 -12.26 -12.30
CA LEU A 435 -3.19 -12.51 -11.35
C LEU A 435 -4.48 -13.09 -11.98
N GLY A 436 -4.56 -13.18 -13.31
CA GLY A 436 -5.75 -13.70 -14.01
C GLY A 436 -6.99 -12.79 -13.98
N PHE A 437 -6.91 -11.61 -13.36
CA PHE A 437 -7.96 -10.59 -13.32
C PHE A 437 -7.38 -9.19 -13.53
N SER A 438 -8.22 -8.20 -13.86
CA SER A 438 -7.81 -6.79 -13.97
C SER A 438 -7.90 -6.10 -12.61
N PRO A 439 -6.77 -5.79 -11.92
CA PRO A 439 -6.82 -5.17 -10.60
C PRO A 439 -7.20 -3.69 -10.70
N CYS A 440 -7.74 -3.14 -9.61
CA CYS A 440 -8.03 -1.70 -9.51
C CYS A 440 -6.74 -0.87 -9.43
N ARG A 441 -6.08 -0.62 -10.58
CA ARG A 441 -4.83 0.15 -10.67
C ARG A 441 -5.11 1.63 -10.44
N PHE A 442 -4.40 2.24 -9.48
CA PHE A 442 -4.44 3.67 -9.15
C PHE A 442 -5.83 4.19 -8.68
N MET A 443 -5.93 5.50 -8.42
CA MET A 443 -7.14 6.15 -7.93
C MET A 443 -7.94 6.75 -9.09
N LYS A 444 -9.25 6.51 -9.16
CA LYS A 444 -10.14 7.13 -10.17
C LYS A 444 -10.18 8.66 -10.07
N PHE A 445 -10.29 9.35 -11.22
CA PHE A 445 -10.44 10.80 -11.34
C PHE A 445 -11.67 11.37 -10.60
N LYS A 446 -12.70 10.55 -10.36
CA LYS A 446 -13.92 10.96 -9.65
C LYS A 446 -13.78 10.99 -8.13
N SER A 447 -12.72 10.40 -7.56
CA SER A 447 -12.41 10.46 -6.13
C SER A 447 -12.32 11.90 -5.60
N ASN A 448 -12.75 12.14 -4.36
CA ASN A 448 -12.69 13.45 -3.69
C ASN A 448 -11.28 13.75 -3.17
N ARG A 449 -10.31 13.78 -4.09
CA ARG A 449 -8.91 14.10 -3.86
C ARG A 449 -8.46 15.16 -4.87
N SER A 450 -7.40 15.92 -4.56
CA SER A 450 -6.83 16.82 -5.56
C SER A 450 -6.29 16.03 -6.76
N ILE A 451 -6.74 16.40 -7.97
CA ILE A 451 -6.25 15.88 -9.26
C ILE A 451 -4.72 15.95 -9.31
N LYS A 452 -4.15 17.07 -8.86
CA LYS A 452 -2.70 17.28 -8.84
C LYS A 452 -1.99 16.22 -8.02
N GLN A 453 -2.54 15.79 -6.88
CA GLN A 453 -1.93 14.74 -6.07
C GLN A 453 -2.12 13.36 -6.69
N SER A 454 -3.30 13.06 -7.23
CA SER A 454 -3.53 11.78 -7.93
C SER A 454 -2.59 11.59 -9.13
N LEU A 455 -2.29 12.66 -9.87
CA LEU A 455 -1.31 12.63 -10.97
C LEU A 455 0.15 12.43 -10.50
N GLN A 456 0.51 12.67 -9.23
CA GLN A 456 1.88 12.46 -8.75
C GLN A 456 2.30 10.98 -8.79
N ILE A 457 1.35 10.03 -8.90
CA ILE A 457 1.67 8.62 -9.08
C ILE A 457 2.49 8.38 -10.36
N ILE A 458 2.25 9.18 -11.41
CA ILE A 458 3.02 9.14 -12.66
C ILE A 458 4.49 9.49 -12.39
N THR A 459 4.76 10.50 -11.55
CA THR A 459 6.15 10.84 -11.15
C THR A 459 6.81 9.68 -10.43
N THR A 460 6.11 9.00 -9.51
CA THR A 460 6.67 7.83 -8.80
C THR A 460 6.92 6.66 -9.75
N GLN A 461 6.00 6.35 -10.66
CA GLN A 461 6.15 5.23 -11.60
C GLN A 461 7.25 5.51 -12.64
N VAL A 462 7.31 6.70 -13.22
CA VAL A 462 8.41 7.09 -14.14
C VAL A 462 9.76 7.07 -13.41
N ALA A 463 9.85 7.58 -12.18
CA ALA A 463 11.08 7.51 -11.39
C ALA A 463 11.49 6.06 -11.08
N GLN A 464 10.52 5.17 -10.78
CA GLN A 464 10.78 3.75 -10.57
C GLN A 464 11.33 3.07 -11.83
N ILE A 465 10.74 3.33 -13.00
CA ILE A 465 11.22 2.80 -14.29
C ILE A 465 12.66 3.26 -14.57
N LEU A 466 12.96 4.55 -14.34
CA LEU A 466 14.31 5.11 -14.52
C LEU A 466 15.38 4.53 -13.57
N MET A 467 14.97 3.94 -12.44
CA MET A 467 15.87 3.24 -11.50
C MET A 467 16.01 1.74 -11.81
N ILE A 468 14.99 1.12 -12.40
CA ILE A 468 14.92 -0.34 -12.61
C ILE A 468 15.39 -0.74 -14.00
N CYS A 469 15.02 -0.02 -15.06
CA CYS A 469 15.40 -0.40 -16.41
C CYS A 469 16.90 -0.14 -16.69
N SER A 470 17.53 -1.01 -17.47
CA SER A 470 18.88 -0.79 -18.03
C SER A 470 18.86 -0.42 -19.52
N ASP A 471 17.75 -0.72 -20.22
CA ASP A 471 17.56 -0.48 -21.65
C ASP A 471 16.59 0.71 -21.92
N PRO A 472 16.97 1.69 -22.78
CA PRO A 472 16.12 2.84 -23.09
C PRO A 472 14.79 2.51 -23.75
N GLU A 473 14.71 1.49 -24.61
CA GLU A 473 13.47 1.13 -25.31
C GLU A 473 12.47 0.49 -24.33
N SER A 474 12.94 -0.45 -23.51
CA SER A 474 12.17 -1.03 -22.40
C SER A 474 11.66 0.04 -21.44
N ALA A 475 12.51 1.02 -21.07
CA ALA A 475 12.08 2.16 -20.25
C ALA A 475 11.00 3.01 -20.94
N ALA A 476 11.13 3.27 -22.25
CA ALA A 476 10.12 4.00 -23.02
C ALA A 476 8.78 3.24 -23.07
N ASN A 477 8.83 1.92 -23.29
CA ASN A 477 7.67 1.04 -23.33
C ASN A 477 6.92 1.00 -21.99
N GLU A 478 7.62 0.88 -20.85
CA GLU A 478 6.96 0.94 -19.53
C GLU A 478 6.37 2.33 -19.23
N ILE A 479 7.06 3.41 -19.61
CA ILE A 479 6.53 4.78 -19.44
C ILE A 479 5.26 4.98 -20.28
N ALA A 480 5.20 4.42 -21.49
CA ALA A 480 4.04 4.48 -22.36
C ALA A 480 2.81 3.78 -21.77
N LYS A 481 2.97 2.67 -21.03
CA LYS A 481 1.87 1.96 -20.35
C LYS A 481 1.19 2.76 -19.23
N ILE A 482 1.88 3.72 -18.61
CA ILE A 482 1.33 4.51 -17.49
C ILE A 482 0.13 5.36 -17.95
N VAL A 483 0.19 5.97 -19.13
CA VAL A 483 -0.83 6.95 -19.56
C VAL A 483 -2.17 6.29 -19.90
N PRO A 484 -2.25 5.19 -20.66
CA PRO A 484 -3.48 4.41 -20.85
C PRO A 484 -4.12 4.01 -19.51
N ALA A 485 -3.35 3.45 -18.57
CA ALA A 485 -3.85 3.07 -17.25
C ALA A 485 -4.40 4.28 -16.45
N MET A 486 -3.87 5.49 -16.66
CA MET A 486 -4.44 6.71 -16.08
C MET A 486 -5.68 7.21 -16.86
N MET A 487 -5.78 6.98 -18.17
CA MET A 487 -6.95 7.32 -18.98
C MET A 487 -8.16 6.43 -18.66
N GLU A 488 -7.95 5.13 -18.44
CA GLU A 488 -8.96 4.18 -17.90
C GLU A 488 -9.48 4.59 -16.50
N ASN A 489 -8.70 5.40 -15.80
CA ASN A 489 -9.09 6.01 -14.53
C ASN A 489 -9.79 7.38 -14.68
N GLY A 490 -10.01 7.85 -15.91
CA GLY A 490 -10.71 9.08 -16.24
C GLY A 490 -9.84 10.35 -16.30
N PHE A 491 -8.52 10.22 -16.35
CA PHE A 491 -7.62 11.37 -16.49
C PHE A 491 -7.35 11.70 -17.96
N ALA A 492 -7.24 12.99 -18.28
CA ALA A 492 -6.91 13.44 -19.63
C ALA A 492 -5.45 13.11 -19.99
N ALA A 493 -5.23 12.47 -21.15
CA ALA A 493 -3.92 12.06 -21.65
C ALA A 493 -2.86 13.17 -21.58
N GLY A 494 -3.20 14.38 -22.06
CA GLY A 494 -2.30 15.54 -22.06
C GLY A 494 -1.96 16.08 -20.66
N ALA A 495 -2.75 15.78 -19.63
CA ALA A 495 -2.39 16.07 -18.24
C ALA A 495 -1.40 15.02 -17.70
N CYS A 496 -1.62 13.74 -18.01
CA CYS A 496 -0.74 12.64 -17.65
C CYS A 496 0.66 12.80 -18.28
N TRP A 497 0.72 13.00 -19.61
CA TRP A 497 1.97 13.21 -20.34
C TRP A 497 2.75 14.44 -19.85
N ARG A 498 2.06 15.52 -19.45
CA ARG A 498 2.71 16.70 -18.86
C ARG A 498 3.47 16.37 -17.57
N VAL A 499 2.97 15.45 -16.76
CA VAL A 499 3.65 14.99 -15.53
C VAL A 499 4.77 14.00 -15.86
N GLY A 500 4.58 13.10 -16.82
CA GLY A 500 5.64 12.21 -17.32
C GLY A 500 6.84 12.98 -17.86
N LYS A 501 6.61 13.87 -18.85
CA LYS A 501 7.60 14.80 -19.41
C LYS A 501 8.28 15.66 -18.34
N LYS A 502 7.52 16.23 -17.39
CA LYS A 502 8.11 16.98 -16.28
C LYS A 502 9.03 16.11 -15.43
N THR A 503 8.69 14.84 -15.21
CA THR A 503 9.53 13.90 -14.45
C THR A 503 10.82 13.61 -15.21
N LEU A 504 10.74 13.33 -16.52
CA LEU A 504 11.90 13.15 -17.40
C LEU A 504 12.80 14.40 -17.50
N ARG A 505 12.23 15.61 -17.46
CA ARG A 505 13.02 16.86 -17.41
C ARG A 505 13.75 17.06 -16.07
N ASN A 506 13.27 16.42 -15.00
CA ASN A 506 13.87 16.45 -13.66
C ASN A 506 14.49 15.10 -13.27
N ALA A 507 14.83 14.25 -14.26
CA ALA A 507 15.33 12.90 -14.03
C ALA A 507 16.53 12.85 -13.08
N HIS A 508 17.43 13.84 -13.16
CA HIS A 508 18.60 13.98 -12.27
C HIS A 508 18.27 13.95 -10.76
N LEU A 509 17.04 14.32 -10.34
CA LEU A 509 16.60 14.24 -8.94
C LEU A 509 16.39 12.80 -8.45
N TYR A 510 16.23 11.85 -9.36
CA TYR A 510 15.92 10.44 -9.08
C TYR A 510 17.10 9.51 -9.33
N GLN A 511 18.29 10.06 -9.64
CA GLN A 511 19.53 9.31 -9.93
C GLN A 511 19.28 8.12 -10.89
N PRO A 512 18.86 8.38 -12.15
CA PRO A 512 18.88 7.34 -13.17
C PRO A 512 20.27 6.73 -13.24
N SER A 513 20.30 5.43 -13.53
CA SER A 513 21.50 4.63 -13.76
C SER A 513 22.20 5.06 -15.07
N SER A 514 22.91 4.15 -15.74
CA SER A 514 23.53 4.34 -17.05
C SER A 514 22.59 4.82 -18.18
N LEU A 515 21.27 4.85 -17.95
CA LEU A 515 20.26 5.27 -18.91
C LEU A 515 20.35 6.75 -19.29
N SER A 516 20.70 7.01 -20.56
CA SER A 516 20.58 8.32 -21.16
C SER A 516 19.12 8.73 -21.34
N VAL A 517 18.68 9.71 -20.55
CA VAL A 517 17.33 10.31 -20.62
C VAL A 517 17.05 10.93 -22.00
N HIS A 518 18.09 11.30 -22.75
CA HIS A 518 17.94 11.75 -24.13
C HIS A 518 17.47 10.61 -25.03
N VAL A 519 18.13 9.45 -24.96
CA VAL A 519 17.79 8.25 -25.74
C VAL A 519 16.40 7.72 -25.36
N ILE A 520 16.00 7.77 -24.09
CA ILE A 520 14.63 7.41 -23.67
C ILE A 520 13.58 8.34 -24.33
N ARG A 521 13.86 9.65 -24.42
CA ARG A 521 12.94 10.58 -25.10
C ARG A 521 12.91 10.37 -26.61
N GLU A 522 14.05 10.02 -27.20
CA GLU A 522 14.13 9.64 -28.61
C GLU A 522 13.32 8.38 -28.89
N ALA A 523 13.48 7.32 -28.08
CA ALA A 523 12.66 6.11 -28.16
C ALA A 523 11.15 6.41 -27.97
N LEU A 524 10.76 7.22 -26.98
CA LEU A 524 9.37 7.69 -26.82
C LEU A 524 8.85 8.49 -28.03
N THR A 525 9.72 9.22 -28.72
CA THR A 525 9.37 9.98 -29.94
C THR A 525 9.23 9.05 -31.14
N ASN A 526 10.17 8.13 -31.34
CA ASN A 526 10.23 7.23 -32.48
C ASN A 526 9.16 6.14 -32.43
N ILE A 527 8.93 5.54 -31.26
CA ILE A 527 7.97 4.43 -31.07
C ILE A 527 6.53 4.95 -30.94
N TYR A 528 6.32 6.08 -30.25
CA TYR A 528 4.99 6.55 -29.84
C TYR A 528 4.62 7.96 -30.31
N GLY A 529 5.49 8.67 -31.04
CA GLY A 529 5.24 10.03 -31.52
C GLY A 529 5.24 11.11 -30.43
N ILE A 530 5.80 10.84 -29.24
CA ILE A 530 5.70 11.72 -28.07
C ILE A 530 6.80 12.79 -28.08
N VAL A 531 6.61 13.82 -28.91
CA VAL A 531 7.46 15.03 -28.95
C VAL A 531 7.33 15.83 -27.63
N ASP A 532 8.40 16.49 -27.16
CA ASP A 532 8.55 17.16 -25.84
C ASP A 532 7.58 18.35 -25.58
#